data_AF-A0A017HIG7-F1
#
_entry.id   AF-A0A017HIG7-F1
#
_cell.length_a   1.000
_cell.length_b   1.000
_cell.length_c   1.000
_cell.angle_alpha   90.00
_cell.angle_beta   90.00
_cell.angle_gamma   90.00
#
_symmetry.space_group_name_H-M   'P 1'
#
loop_
_entity.id
_entity.type
_entity.pdbx_description
1 polymer ?
#
loop_
_entity_poly.entity_id
_entity_poly.type
_entity_poly.pdbx_seq_one_letter_code
_entity_poly.pdbx_strand_id
1 'polypeptide(L)'
;MQGRKNKAGAGMADSKQNLQDAFLNHVRKTKVPVTIFLINGVKLQGVITWFDSFCVLLRRDGQSQLVYKSAISTIMPAQAINLYDGDE
;
A
#
# COMPACT_ATOMS: atom_id res chain seq x y z
N MET A 1 -13.11 29.42 37.49
CA MET A 1 -11.89 29.03 36.74
C MET A 1 -11.38 27.71 37.29
N GLN A 2 -10.60 26.96 36.51
CA GLN A 2 -10.27 25.52 36.61
C GLN A 2 -11.45 24.61 36.19
N GLY A 3 -11.36 23.82 35.11
CA GLY A 3 -10.29 23.58 34.15
C GLY A 3 -10.64 22.30 33.38
N ARG A 4 -10.95 22.43 32.08
CA ARG A 4 -11.10 21.29 31.16
C ARG A 4 -9.81 20.46 31.16
N LYS A 5 -9.91 19.13 31.33
CA LYS A 5 -8.87 18.20 30.87
C LYS A 5 -9.51 16.98 30.17
N ASN A 6 -9.59 17.14 28.85
CA ASN A 6 -9.33 16.20 27.76
C ASN A 6 -9.50 14.69 27.98
N LYS A 7 -10.42 14.14 27.18
CA LYS A 7 -10.29 12.81 26.55
C LYS A 7 -8.99 12.75 25.74
N ALA A 8 -8.13 11.78 26.03
CA ALA A 8 -7.26 11.11 25.05
C ALA A 8 -6.51 9.99 25.77
N GLY A 9 -6.79 8.75 25.37
CA GLY A 9 -6.14 7.57 25.94
C GLY A 9 -6.62 6.28 25.29
N ALA A 10 -6.96 6.30 23.99
CA ALA A 10 -6.99 5.08 23.20
C ALA A 10 -5.56 4.86 22.68
N GLY A 11 -4.68 4.45 23.59
CA GLY A 11 -3.27 4.19 23.32
C GLY A 11 -3.03 2.69 23.18
N MET A 12 -2.46 2.32 22.03
CA MET A 12 -1.76 1.07 21.76
C MET A 12 -2.63 -0.19 21.65
N ALA A 13 -3.45 -0.23 20.59
CA ALA A 13 -3.59 -1.50 19.88
C ALA A 13 -2.31 -1.69 19.06
N ASP A 14 -1.58 -2.74 19.43
CA ASP A 14 -0.39 -3.34 18.84
C ASP A 14 -0.49 -3.51 17.32
N SER A 15 -0.49 -2.40 16.59
CA SER A 15 -0.64 -2.36 15.14
C SER A 15 0.72 -2.56 14.51
N LYS A 16 1.22 -3.79 14.65
CA LYS A 16 2.10 -4.39 13.64
C LYS A 16 1.41 -4.14 12.30
N GLN A 17 1.82 -3.11 11.57
CA GLN A 17 1.21 -2.78 10.28
C GLN A 17 1.30 -4.05 9.43
N ASN A 18 0.14 -4.53 8.96
CA ASN A 18 0.08 -5.72 8.12
C ASN A 18 1.04 -5.53 6.94
N LEU A 19 1.91 -6.50 6.67
CA LEU A 19 2.92 -6.45 5.61
C LEU A 19 2.34 -5.98 4.28
N GLN A 20 1.13 -6.45 3.94
CA GLN A 20 0.44 -6.04 2.72
C GLN A 20 0.15 -4.54 2.71
N ASP A 21 -0.43 -4.00 3.78
CA ASP A 21 -0.78 -2.59 3.86
C ASP A 21 0.46 -1.71 3.95
N ALA A 22 1.49 -2.14 4.68
CA ALA A 22 2.78 -1.46 4.74
C ALA A 22 3.41 -1.36 3.35
N PHE A 23 3.49 -2.48 2.62
CA PHE A 23 4.01 -2.54 1.26
C PHE A 23 3.21 -1.65 0.29
N LEU A 24 1.88 -1.84 0.23
CA LEU A 24 1.01 -1.10 -0.70
C LEU A 24 0.98 0.40 -0.38
N ASN A 25 1.01 0.79 0.89
CA ASN A 25 1.12 2.20 1.27
C ASN A 25 2.48 2.78 0.88
N HIS A 26 3.58 2.04 1.09
CA HIS A 26 4.92 2.51 0.76
C HIS A 26 5.03 2.80 -0.75
N VAL A 27 4.69 1.84 -1.61
CA VAL A 27 4.77 2.01 -3.07
C VAL A 27 3.80 3.09 -3.59
N ARG A 28 2.62 3.23 -2.96
CA ARG A 28 1.66 4.29 -3.30
C ARG A 28 2.19 5.68 -2.96
N LYS A 29 2.70 5.87 -1.73
CA LYS A 29 3.20 7.17 -1.25
C LYS A 29 4.43 7.63 -2.03
N THR A 30 5.36 6.72 -2.27
CA THR A 30 6.61 6.99 -3.01
C THR A 30 6.42 7.04 -4.52
N LYS A 31 5.26 6.59 -5.02
CA LYS A 31 4.95 6.49 -6.46
C LYS A 31 5.97 5.65 -7.21
N VAL A 32 6.58 4.66 -6.55
CA VAL A 32 7.53 3.74 -7.18
C VAL A 32 6.80 2.94 -8.26
N PRO A 33 7.31 2.91 -9.50
CA PRO A 33 6.76 2.04 -10.53
C PRO A 33 6.82 0.58 -10.11
N VAL A 34 5.75 -0.17 -10.38
CA VAL A 34 5.66 -1.60 -10.08
C VAL A 34 5.34 -2.40 -11.34
N THR A 35 5.75 -3.66 -11.34
CA THR A 35 5.23 -4.69 -12.23
C THR A 35 4.34 -5.63 -11.42
N ILE A 36 3.07 -5.71 -11.78
CA ILE A 36 2.09 -6.66 -11.22
C ILE A 36 2.00 -7.85 -12.15
N PHE A 37 2.26 -9.05 -11.64
CA PHE A 37 2.08 -10.28 -12.36
C PHE A 37 0.73 -10.88 -11.98
N LEU A 38 -0.05 -11.26 -12.99
CA LEU A 38 -1.32 -11.93 -12.79
C LEU A 38 -1.12 -13.45 -12.81
N ILE A 39 -2.02 -14.16 -12.15
CA ILE A 39 -2.03 -15.64 -12.09
C ILE A 39 -2.07 -16.31 -13.47
N ASN A 40 -2.58 -15.62 -14.49
CA ASN A 40 -2.63 -16.10 -15.88
C ASN A 40 -1.34 -15.80 -16.68
N GLY A 41 -0.32 -15.21 -16.05
CA GLY A 41 0.96 -14.87 -16.68
C GLY A 41 1.02 -13.48 -17.33
N VAL A 42 -0.09 -12.73 -17.40
CA VAL A 42 -0.07 -11.34 -17.90
C VAL A 42 0.69 -10.45 -16.92
N LYS A 43 1.53 -9.54 -17.45
CA LYS A 43 2.21 -8.50 -16.67
C LYS A 43 1.58 -7.13 -16.90
N LEU A 44 1.32 -6.43 -15.83
CA LEU A 44 0.84 -5.06 -15.81
C LEU A 44 1.93 -4.17 -15.22
N GLN A 45 2.13 -2.98 -15.78
CA GLN A 45 3.12 -2.03 -15.28
C GLN A 45 2.44 -0.70 -15.01
N GLY A 46 2.90 0.02 -13.99
CA GLY A 46 2.37 1.33 -13.66
C GLY A 46 2.70 1.73 -12.23
N VAL A 47 1.96 2.69 -11.71
CA VAL A 47 2.06 3.14 -10.33
C VAL A 47 0.75 2.85 -9.61
N ILE A 48 0.83 2.30 -8.40
CA ILE A 48 -0.35 2.08 -7.56
C ILE A 48 -0.78 3.44 -6.98
N THR A 49 -1.96 3.89 -7.33
CA THR A 49 -2.50 5.17 -6.85
C THR A 49 -3.46 5.00 -5.68
N TRP A 50 -4.12 3.84 -5.60
CA TRP A 50 -5.04 3.51 -4.51
C TRP A 50 -5.19 2.00 -4.33
N PHE A 51 -5.71 1.58 -3.19
CA PHE A 51 -6.06 0.19 -2.91
C PHE A 51 -7.07 0.14 -1.76
N ASP A 52 -7.83 -0.95 -1.72
CA ASP A 52 -8.68 -1.32 -0.61
C ASP A 52 -8.38 -2.78 -0.21
N SER A 53 -9.29 -3.44 0.51
CA SER A 53 -9.13 -4.83 0.93
C SER A 53 -9.00 -5.82 -0.25
N PHE A 54 -9.64 -5.57 -1.40
CA PHE A 54 -9.81 -6.53 -2.49
C PHE A 54 -9.17 -6.11 -3.82
N CYS A 55 -8.92 -4.82 -4.00
CA CYS A 55 -8.53 -4.24 -5.28
C CYS A 55 -7.35 -3.27 -5.14
N VAL A 56 -6.65 -3.06 -6.25
CA VAL A 56 -5.58 -2.08 -6.42
C VAL A 56 -5.88 -1.27 -7.67
N LEU A 57 -5.78 0.06 -7.57
CA LEU A 57 -5.89 0.96 -8.72
C LEU A 57 -4.49 1.22 -9.27
N LEU A 58 -4.23 0.74 -10.48
CA LEU A 58 -2.96 0.90 -11.18
C LEU A 58 -3.11 1.98 -12.25
N ARG A 59 -2.19 2.93 -12.29
CA ARG A 59 -2.17 4.00 -13.30
C ARG A 59 -0.95 3.88 -14.21
N ARG A 60 -1.16 4.01 -15.52
CA ARG A 60 -0.11 4.07 -16.54
C ARG A 60 -0.57 4.96 -17.70
N ASP A 61 0.29 5.86 -18.17
CA ASP A 61 0.05 6.71 -19.34
C ASP A 61 -1.29 7.48 -19.28
N GLY A 62 -1.60 8.02 -18.10
CA GLY A 62 -2.84 8.77 -17.84
C GLY A 62 -4.07 7.90 -17.56
N GLN A 63 -4.06 6.63 -17.99
CA GLN A 63 -5.16 5.67 -17.80
C GLN A 63 -5.08 4.99 -16.43
N SER A 64 -6.24 4.72 -15.84
CA SER A 64 -6.36 3.98 -14.58
C SER A 64 -7.13 2.69 -14.80
N GLN A 65 -6.64 1.60 -14.22
CA GLN A 65 -7.28 0.29 -14.27
C GLN A 65 -7.41 -0.29 -12.86
N LEU A 66 -8.57 -0.85 -12.57
CA LEU A 66 -8.83 -1.56 -11.32
C LEU A 66 -8.38 -3.01 -11.47
N VAL A 67 -7.54 -3.48 -10.55
CA VAL A 67 -7.00 -4.84 -10.54
C VAL A 67 -7.46 -5.55 -9.27
N TYR A 68 -8.15 -6.68 -9.42
CA TYR A 68 -8.56 -7.52 -8.28
C TYR A 68 -7.35 -8.29 -7.74
N LYS A 69 -7.16 -8.27 -6.42
CA LYS A 69 -6.05 -8.97 -5.75
C LYS A 69 -6.09 -10.49 -5.93
N SER A 70 -7.28 -11.09 -6.09
CA SER A 70 -7.42 -12.52 -6.37
C SER A 70 -6.82 -12.95 -7.71
N ALA A 71 -6.64 -12.01 -8.64
CA ALA A 71 -5.99 -12.25 -9.93
C ALA A 71 -4.49 -11.97 -9.90
N ILE A 72 -3.96 -11.36 -8.83
CA ILE A 72 -2.55 -10.98 -8.70
C ILE A 72 -1.78 -12.16 -8.10
N SER A 73 -0.69 -12.58 -8.75
CA SER A 73 0.27 -13.53 -8.18
C SER A 73 1.35 -12.82 -7.39
N THR A 74 1.97 -11.77 -7.94
CA THR A 74 3.09 -11.06 -7.33
C THR A 74 3.10 -9.58 -7.72
N ILE A 75 3.69 -8.74 -6.86
CA ILE A 75 3.95 -7.32 -7.13
C ILE A 75 5.43 -7.06 -6.91
N MET A 76 6.11 -6.58 -7.95
CA MET A 76 7.55 -6.30 -7.93
C MET A 76 7.80 -4.79 -8.11
N PRO A 77 8.36 -4.09 -7.13
CA PRO A 77 8.77 -2.71 -7.31
C PRO A 77 9.98 -2.62 -8.25
N ALA A 78 10.05 -1.57 -9.04
CA ALA A 78 11.18 -1.35 -9.98
C ALA A 78 12.49 -0.97 -9.26
N GLN A 79 12.41 -0.64 -7.97
CA GLN A 79 13.54 -0.27 -7.12
C GLN A 79 13.38 -0.94 -5.75
N ALA A 80 14.49 -1.13 -5.04
CA ALA A 80 14.44 -1.61 -3.67
C ALA A 80 13.62 -0.64 -2.80
N ILE A 81 12.75 -1.19 -1.97
CA ILE A 81 11.95 -0.43 -1.01
C ILE A 81 12.38 -0.83 0.39
N ASN A 82 12.42 0.15 1.30
CA ASN A 82 12.61 -0.12 2.71
C ASN A 82 11.24 -0.12 3.40
N LEU A 83 10.85 -1.26 3.94
CA LEU A 83 9.58 -1.43 4.67
C LEU A 83 9.75 -1.29 6.18
N TYR A 84 11.01 -1.22 6.64
CA TYR A 84 11.36 -1.01 8.03
C TYR A 84 12.03 0.36 8.16
N ASP A 85 11.25 1.37 8.54
CA ASP A 85 11.83 2.54 9.21
C ASP A 85 12.16 2.06 10.63
N GLY A 86 13.35 1.48 10.77
CA GLY A 86 13.90 1.05 12.05
C GLY A 86 14.33 2.27 12.86
N ASP A 87 13.37 3.04 13.35
CA ASP A 87 13.58 3.95 14.47
C ASP A 87 12.89 3.32 15.69
N GLU A 88 13.66 2.51 16.43
CA GLU A 88 13.43 2.34 17.87
C GLU A 88 13.87 3.59 18.62
#